data_AF-A0A369JAA1-F1
#
_entry.id   AF-A0A369JAA1-F1
#
_cell.length_a   1.000
_cell.length_b   1.000
_cell.length_c   1.000
_cell.angle_alpha   90.00
_cell.angle_beta   90.00
_cell.angle_gamma   90.00
#
_symmetry.space_group_name_H-M   'P 1'
#
loop_
_entity.id
_entity.type
_entity.pdbx_description
1 polymer ?
#
loop_
_entity_poly.entity_id
_entity_poly.type
_entity_poly.pdbx_seq_one_letter_code
_entity_poly.pdbx_strand_id
1 'polypeptide(L)'
;MSMFFKPSADAVIIHTSTSHSPVFTARKITPQNIDEFYMGCLRFFVHKHIPPHEKVEMVMWNLEHPGMHDWIHINHDTISDLTFKEFIALLKTKFLKKGWQNQIHQKVIGLQGTQNFWDWIMELRKNNSLLFGLAEYVDDDDLQKHLLAHLNVQL
;
A
#
# COMPACT_ATOMS: atom_id res chain seq x y z
N MET A 1 -9.59 -7.99 33.04
CA MET A 1 -8.39 -8.43 32.29
C MET A 1 -8.24 -7.49 31.10
N SER A 2 -7.33 -6.52 31.18
CA SER A 2 -7.09 -5.57 30.10
C SER A 2 -6.27 -6.26 29.01
N MET A 3 -6.83 -6.43 27.82
CA MET A 3 -6.06 -6.85 26.64
C MET A 3 -5.12 -5.69 26.27
N PHE A 4 -3.84 -5.84 26.62
CA PHE A 4 -2.81 -4.97 26.08
C PHE A 4 -2.69 -5.26 24.58
N PHE A 5 -3.27 -4.39 23.76
CA PHE A 5 -3.09 -4.40 22.31
C PHE A 5 -1.61 -4.13 22.05
N LYS A 6 -0.85 -5.16 21.66
CA LYS A 6 0.55 -4.97 21.24
C LYS A 6 0.52 -4.05 20.01
N PRO A 7 1.16 -2.88 20.04
CA PRO A 7 1.13 -1.98 18.89
C PRO A 7 1.75 -2.70 17.68
N SER A 8 1.09 -2.61 16.53
CA SER A 8 1.59 -3.20 15.29
C SER A 8 2.99 -2.66 14.97
N ALA A 9 3.88 -3.56 14.53
CA ALA A 9 5.24 -3.21 14.09
C ALA A 9 5.25 -2.53 12.72
N ASP A 10 4.10 -2.48 12.02
CA ASP A 10 3.97 -1.87 10.70
C ASP A 10 3.82 -0.35 10.78
N ALA A 11 4.25 0.34 9.72
CA ALA A 11 4.07 1.78 9.57
C ALA A 11 2.59 2.11 9.40
N VAL A 12 2.20 3.18 10.06
CA VAL A 12 0.87 3.78 10.04
C VAL A 12 0.92 5.07 9.24
N ILE A 13 -0.12 5.32 8.46
CA ILE A 13 -0.31 6.59 7.75
C ILE A 13 -1.17 7.51 8.60
N ILE A 14 -0.62 8.66 8.99
CA ILE A 14 -1.33 9.68 9.77
C ILE A 14 -1.81 10.76 8.80
N HIS A 15 -3.13 10.89 8.64
CA HIS A 15 -3.75 11.92 7.80
C HIS A 15 -4.95 12.50 8.55
N THR A 16 -4.68 13.48 9.41
CA THR A 16 -5.65 14.08 10.34
C THR A 16 -6.57 15.10 9.68
N SER A 17 -6.20 15.60 8.49
CA SER A 17 -6.97 16.57 7.70
C SER A 17 -6.50 16.55 6.25
N THR A 18 -7.42 16.77 5.31
CA THR A 18 -7.09 16.96 3.89
C THR A 18 -6.25 18.21 3.63
N SER A 19 -6.09 19.08 4.63
CA SER A 19 -5.24 20.27 4.55
C SER A 19 -3.75 20.00 4.78
N HIS A 20 -3.37 18.81 5.26
CA HIS A 20 -1.97 18.44 5.46
C HIS A 20 -1.66 17.17 4.68
N SER A 21 -0.45 17.09 4.12
CA SER A 21 0.00 15.85 3.49
C SER A 21 0.08 14.73 4.54
N PRO A 22 -0.27 13.48 4.18
CA PRO A 22 -0.12 12.34 5.08
C PRO A 22 1.33 12.18 5.56
N VAL A 23 1.47 11.63 6.76
CA VAL A 23 2.76 11.25 7.34
C VAL A 23 2.90 9.73 7.32
N PHE A 24 4.01 9.25 6.76
CA PHE A 24 4.36 7.84 6.73
C PHE A 24 5.35 7.55 7.86
N THR A 25 4.84 6.95 8.94
CA THR A 25 5.64 6.76 10.16
C THR A 25 6.81 5.79 10.00
N ALA A 26 7.84 5.97 10.84
CA ALA A 26 9.13 5.29 10.77
C ALA A 26 9.14 3.79 11.18
N ARG A 27 8.12 3.01 10.82
CA ARG A 27 8.04 1.57 11.17
C ARG A 27 8.14 0.67 9.93
N LYS A 28 7.82 -0.62 10.06
CA LYS A 28 7.94 -1.59 8.98
C LYS A 28 7.05 -1.22 7.78
N ILE A 29 7.69 -1.10 6.63
CA ILE A 29 7.05 -0.69 5.38
C ILE A 29 6.34 -1.89 4.75
N THR A 30 5.10 -1.69 4.29
CA THR A 30 4.27 -2.73 3.69
C THR A 30 3.62 -2.23 2.41
N PRO A 31 3.17 -3.12 1.51
CA PRO A 31 2.47 -2.68 0.31
C PRO A 31 1.19 -1.90 0.65
N GLN A 32 0.51 -2.29 1.72
CA GLN A 32 -0.72 -1.66 2.19
C GLN A 32 -0.52 -0.22 2.67
N ASN A 33 0.50 0.05 3.51
CA ASN A 33 0.72 1.42 3.99
C ASN A 33 1.24 2.36 2.90
N ILE A 34 1.97 1.86 1.89
CA ILE A 34 2.29 2.64 0.70
C ILE A 34 1.02 3.02 -0.09
N ASP A 35 0.06 2.09 -0.23
CA ASP A 35 -1.22 2.39 -0.90
C ASP A 35 -2.08 3.38 -0.10
N GLU A 36 -2.13 3.24 1.22
CA GLU A 36 -2.81 4.19 2.11
C GLU A 36 -2.18 5.59 2.04
N PHE A 37 -0.85 5.67 1.98
CA PHE A 37 -0.11 6.92 1.78
C PHE A 37 -0.47 7.55 0.43
N TYR A 38 -0.43 6.75 -0.65
CA TYR A 38 -0.81 7.17 -1.99
C TYR A 38 -2.21 7.79 -2.01
N MET A 39 -3.21 7.09 -1.46
CA MET A 39 -4.60 7.56 -1.38
C MET A 39 -4.76 8.81 -0.50
N GLY A 40 -4.00 8.90 0.59
CA GLY A 40 -3.92 10.12 1.41
C GLY A 40 -3.39 11.31 0.62
N CYS A 41 -2.26 11.14 -0.08
CA CYS A 41 -1.64 12.20 -0.87
C CYS A 41 -2.55 12.66 -2.00
N LEU A 42 -3.25 11.75 -2.69
CA LEU A 42 -4.21 12.12 -3.74
C LEU A 42 -5.30 13.06 -3.19
N ARG A 43 -5.85 12.76 -2.02
CA ARG A 43 -6.85 13.63 -1.37
C ARG A 43 -6.28 14.98 -1.01
N PHE A 44 -5.07 15.01 -0.46
CA PHE A 44 -4.35 16.24 -0.15
C PHE A 44 -4.10 17.10 -1.41
N PHE A 45 -3.61 16.49 -2.49
CA PHE A 45 -3.33 17.19 -3.74
C PHE A 45 -4.58 17.80 -4.38
N VAL A 46 -5.69 17.06 -4.38
CA VAL A 46 -6.97 17.57 -4.88
C VAL A 46 -7.45 18.74 -4.04
N HIS A 47 -7.41 18.60 -2.71
CA HIS A 47 -7.87 19.65 -1.80
C HIS A 47 -7.01 20.92 -1.85
N LYS A 48 -5.70 20.79 -2.04
CA LYS A 48 -4.76 21.92 -2.12
C LYS A 48 -4.49 22.42 -3.54
N HIS A 49 -5.08 21.79 -4.56
CA HIS A 49 -4.84 22.10 -5.97
C HIS A 49 -3.35 22.04 -6.36
N ILE A 50 -2.60 21.08 -5.83
CA ILE A 50 -1.16 20.94 -6.08
C ILE A 50 -0.92 20.55 -7.54
N PRO A 51 -0.14 21.33 -8.31
CA PRO A 51 0.14 21.02 -9.71
C PRO A 51 0.99 19.75 -9.84
N PRO A 52 0.88 18.99 -10.95
CA PRO A 52 1.53 17.69 -11.09
C PRO A 52 3.02 17.65 -10.78
N HIS A 53 3.78 18.70 -11.15
CA HIS A 53 5.23 18.78 -10.98
C HIS A 53 5.68 19.13 -9.56
N GLU A 54 4.79 19.60 -8.68
CA GLU A 54 5.13 19.91 -7.28
C GLU A 54 4.75 18.76 -6.33
N LYS A 55 4.02 17.75 -6.81
CA LYS A 55 3.42 16.72 -5.95
C LYS A 55 4.44 15.93 -5.14
N VAL A 56 5.57 15.56 -5.73
CA VAL A 56 6.59 14.75 -5.04
C VAL A 56 7.29 15.59 -3.96
N GLU A 57 7.75 16.79 -4.32
CA GLU A 57 8.38 17.74 -3.40
C GLU A 57 7.52 17.99 -2.16
N MET A 58 6.21 18.14 -2.36
CA MET A 58 5.24 18.41 -1.30
C MET A 58 5.06 17.28 -0.28
N VAL A 59 5.49 16.05 -0.57
CA VAL A 59 5.19 14.87 0.27
C VAL A 59 6.38 14.01 0.61
N MET A 60 7.49 14.08 -0.13
CA MET A 60 8.62 13.17 0.06
C MET A 60 9.25 13.29 1.46
N TRP A 61 9.25 14.49 2.04
CA TRP A 61 9.77 14.74 3.39
C TRP A 61 8.87 14.25 4.52
N ASN A 62 7.66 13.77 4.21
CA ASN A 62 6.76 13.16 5.21
C ASN A 62 7.01 11.65 5.39
N LEU A 63 8.09 11.12 4.82
CA LEU A 63 8.50 9.73 4.94
C LEU A 63 9.46 9.53 6.12
N GLU A 64 8.94 9.43 7.33
CA GLU A 64 9.73 9.55 8.58
C GLU A 64 10.77 8.44 8.82
N HIS A 65 10.80 7.38 8.02
CA HIS A 65 11.80 6.33 8.17
C HIS A 65 13.21 6.90 7.88
N PRO A 66 14.20 6.81 8.80
CA PRO A 66 15.51 7.44 8.60
C PRO A 66 16.19 7.02 7.29
N GLY A 67 16.13 5.73 6.93
CA GLY A 67 16.66 5.26 5.66
C GLY A 67 15.95 5.79 4.40
N MET A 68 14.68 6.25 4.52
CA MET A 68 13.99 6.95 3.42
C MET A 68 14.50 8.39 3.33
N HIS A 69 14.69 9.09 4.45
CA HIS A 69 15.26 10.44 4.47
C HIS A 69 16.68 10.47 3.89
N ASP A 70 17.56 9.56 4.31
CA ASP A 70 18.93 9.48 3.77
C ASP A 70 18.91 9.22 2.26
N TRP A 71 18.05 8.31 1.82
CA TRP A 71 17.87 8.00 0.41
C TRP A 71 17.34 9.21 -0.39
N ILE A 72 16.33 9.93 0.12
CA ILE A 72 15.81 11.15 -0.48
C ILE A 72 16.89 12.21 -0.56
N HIS A 73 17.61 12.45 0.53
CA HIS A 73 18.64 13.46 0.60
C HIS A 73 19.74 13.24 -0.45
N ILE A 74 20.18 12.00 -0.63
CA ILE A 74 21.22 11.64 -1.62
C ILE A 74 20.71 11.75 -3.06
N ASN A 75 19.42 11.50 -3.30
CA ASN A 75 18.85 11.38 -4.65
C ASN A 75 17.82 12.48 -4.94
N HIS A 76 17.90 13.61 -4.24
CA HIS A 76 16.86 14.64 -4.19
C HIS A 76 16.38 15.04 -5.57
N ASP A 77 17.28 15.53 -6.43
CA ASP A 77 16.94 16.06 -7.76
C ASP A 77 16.31 14.99 -8.65
N THR A 78 16.79 13.74 -8.55
CA THR A 78 16.20 12.63 -9.31
C THR A 78 14.82 12.26 -8.82
N ILE A 79 14.56 12.40 -7.51
CA ILE A 79 13.28 12.05 -6.90
C ILE A 79 12.24 13.15 -7.14
N SER A 80 12.61 14.42 -6.96
CA SER A 80 11.71 15.56 -7.12
C SER A 80 11.20 15.72 -8.56
N ASP A 81 12.01 15.33 -9.55
CA ASP A 81 11.64 15.34 -10.98
C ASP A 81 10.64 14.24 -11.39
N LEU A 82 10.36 13.26 -10.52
CA LEU A 82 9.44 12.18 -10.83
C LEU A 82 7.99 12.65 -10.87
N THR A 83 7.17 12.01 -11.71
CA THR A 83 5.73 12.05 -11.48
C THR A 83 5.40 11.33 -10.16
N PHE A 84 4.31 11.73 -9.51
CA PHE A 84 3.90 11.09 -8.27
C PHE A 84 3.69 9.56 -8.40
N LYS A 85 3.25 9.09 -9.58
CA LYS A 85 3.09 7.65 -9.85
C LYS A 85 4.44 6.93 -9.92
N GLU A 86 5.43 7.53 -10.59
CA GLU A 86 6.79 6.99 -10.66
C GLU A 86 7.46 6.96 -9.28
N PHE A 87 7.29 8.02 -8.50
CA PHE A 87 7.77 8.08 -7.12
C PHE A 87 7.25 6.91 -6.27
N ILE A 88 5.95 6.61 -6.34
CA ILE A 88 5.35 5.51 -5.59
C ILE A 88 5.84 4.15 -6.08
N ALA A 89 6.01 3.96 -7.39
CA ALA A 89 6.59 2.74 -7.95
C ALA A 89 8.04 2.55 -7.48
N LEU A 90 8.83 3.63 -7.44
CA LEU A 90 10.20 3.63 -6.95
C LEU A 90 10.24 3.31 -5.44
N LEU A 91 9.33 3.86 -4.66
CA LEU A 91 9.20 3.57 -3.22
C LEU A 91 8.94 2.08 -2.97
N LYS A 92 7.98 1.49 -3.70
CA LYS A 92 7.71 0.04 -3.67
C LYS A 92 8.95 -0.77 -4.03
N THR A 93 9.69 -0.35 -5.04
CA THR A 93 10.89 -1.05 -5.53
C THR A 93 12.03 -1.01 -4.52
N LYS A 94 12.22 0.12 -3.83
CA LYS A 94 13.34 0.33 -2.92
C LYS A 94 13.13 -0.27 -1.53
N PHE A 95 11.90 -0.20 -1.01
CA PHE A 95 11.67 -0.49 0.40
C PHE A 95 10.84 -1.74 0.69
N LEU A 96 10.22 -2.35 -0.32
CA LEU A 96 9.55 -3.64 -0.14
C LEU A 96 10.54 -4.79 -0.35
N LYS A 97 10.35 -5.86 0.42
CA LYS A 97 11.14 -7.08 0.27
C LYS A 97 10.98 -7.65 -1.14
N LYS A 98 12.07 -8.13 -1.73
CA LYS A 98 12.03 -8.84 -3.03
C LYS A 98 10.98 -9.96 -2.99
N GLY A 99 10.15 -10.02 -4.04
CA GLY A 99 9.08 -11.01 -4.16
C GLY A 99 7.84 -10.72 -3.31
N TRP A 100 7.65 -9.48 -2.85
CA TRP A 100 6.43 -9.08 -2.14
C TRP A 100 5.18 -9.29 -3.00
N GLN A 101 5.27 -9.10 -4.33
CA GLN A 101 4.18 -9.32 -5.27
C GLN A 101 3.70 -10.78 -5.20
N ASN A 102 4.63 -11.73 -5.33
CA ASN A 102 4.34 -13.15 -5.20
C ASN A 102 3.72 -13.49 -3.84
N GLN A 103 4.21 -12.89 -2.76
CA GLN A 103 3.64 -13.11 -1.42
C GLN A 103 2.19 -12.62 -1.32
N ILE A 104 1.85 -11.48 -1.94
CA ILE A 104 0.46 -11.02 -2.00
C ILE A 104 -0.36 -11.91 -2.92
N HIS A 105 0.16 -12.29 -4.09
CA HIS A 105 -0.55 -13.17 -5.02
C HIS A 105 -0.96 -14.48 -4.34
N GLN A 106 -0.05 -15.10 -3.57
CA GLN A 106 -0.37 -16.30 -2.80
C GLN A 106 -1.50 -16.09 -1.78
N LYS A 107 -1.70 -14.87 -1.27
CA LYS A 107 -2.86 -14.55 -0.42
C LYS A 107 -4.14 -14.39 -1.24
N VAL A 108 -4.05 -13.85 -2.46
CA VAL A 108 -5.19 -13.71 -3.37
C VAL A 108 -5.70 -15.10 -3.78
N ILE A 109 -4.81 -16.01 -4.16
CA ILE A 109 -5.16 -17.39 -4.55
C ILE A 109 -5.20 -18.35 -3.35
N GLY A 110 -5.33 -17.84 -2.12
CA GLY A 110 -5.48 -18.64 -0.92
C GLY A 110 -6.87 -19.29 -0.82
N LEU A 111 -6.95 -20.42 -0.13
CA LEU A 111 -8.22 -21.10 0.19
C LEU A 111 -8.97 -20.35 1.31
N GLN A 112 -10.31 -20.45 1.34
CA GLN A 112 -11.13 -19.90 2.43
C GLN A 112 -10.74 -20.46 3.81
N GLY A 113 -10.39 -21.75 3.86
CA GLY A 113 -10.02 -22.44 5.10
C GLY A 113 -11.16 -22.42 6.13
N THR A 114 -10.88 -21.87 7.31
CA THR A 114 -11.84 -21.73 8.42
C THR A 114 -12.40 -20.31 8.57
N GLN A 115 -12.02 -19.38 7.69
CA GLN A 115 -12.57 -18.02 7.71
C GLN A 115 -14.01 -18.03 7.19
N ASN A 116 -14.85 -17.10 7.68
CA ASN A 116 -16.15 -16.89 7.03
C ASN A 116 -15.93 -16.31 5.63
N PHE A 117 -16.88 -16.55 4.74
CA PHE A 117 -16.78 -16.16 3.35
C PHE A 117 -16.53 -14.65 3.18
N TRP A 118 -17.19 -13.80 3.96
CA TRP A 118 -17.10 -12.35 3.77
C TRP A 118 -15.71 -11.80 4.11
N ASP A 119 -15.13 -12.22 5.24
CA ASP A 119 -13.79 -11.78 5.64
C ASP A 119 -12.73 -12.27 4.64
N TRP A 120 -12.84 -13.51 4.16
CA TRP A 120 -11.95 -14.06 3.15
C TRP A 120 -12.01 -13.27 1.83
N ILE A 121 -13.21 -12.97 1.33
CA ILE A 121 -13.39 -12.18 0.11
C ILE A 121 -12.84 -10.76 0.27
N MET A 122 -13.06 -10.13 1.43
CA MET A 122 -12.55 -8.78 1.69
C MET A 122 -11.03 -8.77 1.76
N GLU A 123 -10.40 -9.75 2.39
CA GLU A 123 -8.95 -9.90 2.41
C GLU A 123 -8.40 -10.17 0.99
N LEU A 124 -9.02 -11.07 0.23
CA LEU A 124 -8.65 -11.36 -1.15
C LEU A 124 -8.70 -10.11 -2.03
N ARG A 125 -9.82 -9.37 -2.02
CA ARG A 125 -10.00 -8.14 -2.81
C ARG A 125 -8.98 -7.07 -2.44
N LYS A 126 -8.77 -6.87 -1.14
CA LYS A 126 -7.76 -5.92 -0.62
C LYS A 126 -6.35 -6.28 -1.09
N ASN A 127 -5.98 -7.56 -1.08
CA ASN A 127 -4.68 -7.99 -1.56
C ASN A 127 -4.58 -7.85 -3.09
N ASN A 128 -5.63 -8.20 -3.84
CA ASN A 128 -5.59 -8.12 -5.30
C ASN A 128 -5.51 -6.67 -5.80
N SER A 129 -6.14 -5.70 -5.12
CA SER A 129 -6.02 -4.28 -5.47
C SER A 129 -4.57 -3.77 -5.35
N LEU A 130 -3.77 -4.31 -4.43
CA LEU A 130 -2.35 -3.95 -4.30
C LEU A 130 -1.50 -4.42 -5.49
N LEU A 131 -2.00 -5.37 -6.27
CA LEU A 131 -1.36 -5.93 -7.46
C LEU A 131 -1.84 -5.28 -8.76
N PHE A 132 -2.84 -4.39 -8.71
CA PHE A 132 -3.43 -3.81 -9.92
C PHE A 132 -2.37 -3.17 -10.84
N GLY A 133 -2.36 -3.57 -12.12
CA GLY A 133 -1.39 -3.13 -13.12
C GLY A 133 -0.04 -3.85 -13.07
N LEU A 134 0.11 -4.89 -12.22
CA LEU A 134 1.26 -5.79 -12.18
C LEU A 134 0.89 -7.15 -12.80
N ALA A 135 1.90 -7.94 -13.14
CA ALA A 135 1.72 -9.26 -13.75
C ALA A 135 1.04 -10.26 -12.80
N GLU A 136 1.20 -10.06 -11.48
CA GLU A 136 0.63 -10.93 -10.45
C GLU A 136 -0.84 -10.60 -10.12
N TYR A 137 -1.43 -9.57 -10.74
CA TYR A 137 -2.85 -9.27 -10.61
C TYR A 137 -3.71 -10.43 -11.12
N VAL A 138 -4.76 -10.78 -10.37
CA VAL A 138 -5.73 -11.79 -10.80
C VAL A 138 -6.96 -11.07 -11.33
N ASP A 139 -7.32 -11.31 -12.59
CA ASP A 139 -8.50 -10.70 -13.18
C ASP A 139 -9.81 -11.29 -12.64
N ASP A 140 -10.93 -10.66 -12.97
CA ASP A 140 -12.24 -11.05 -12.44
C ASP A 140 -12.67 -12.46 -12.89
N ASP A 141 -12.28 -12.89 -14.10
CA ASP A 141 -12.62 -14.21 -14.63
C ASP A 141 -11.88 -15.31 -13.86
N ASP A 142 -10.58 -15.13 -13.63
CA ASP A 142 -9.75 -16.07 -12.88
C ASP A 142 -10.08 -16.03 -11.38
N LEU A 143 -10.44 -14.86 -10.83
CA LEU A 143 -10.98 -14.76 -9.49
C LEU A 143 -12.29 -15.53 -9.36
N GLN A 144 -13.23 -15.39 -10.31
CA GLN A 144 -14.48 -16.13 -10.26
C GLN A 144 -14.24 -17.64 -10.28
N LYS A 145 -13.34 -18.13 -11.14
CA LYS A 145 -12.95 -19.55 -11.18
C LYS A 145 -12.36 -20.01 -9.84
N HIS A 146 -11.45 -19.21 -9.27
CA HIS A 146 -10.82 -19.49 -7.97
C HIS A 146 -11.87 -19.60 -6.85
N LEU A 147 -12.81 -18.65 -6.78
CA LEU A 147 -13.86 -18.64 -5.77
C LEU A 147 -14.77 -19.87 -5.89
N LEU A 148 -15.18 -20.24 -7.10
CA LEU A 148 -16.02 -21.43 -7.33
C LEU A 148 -15.30 -22.72 -6.95
N ALA A 149 -13.98 -22.81 -7.18
CA ALA A 149 -13.19 -24.01 -6.88
C ALA A 149 -12.90 -24.19 -5.38
N HIS A 150 -12.91 -23.11 -4.60
CA HIS A 150 -12.39 -23.11 -3.23
C HIS A 150 -13.35 -22.58 -2.16
N LEU A 151 -14.61 -22.31 -2.54
CA LEU A 151 -15.68 -22.00 -1.59
C LEU A 151 -15.93 -23.18 -0.64
N ASN A 152 -15.93 -22.91 0.66
CA ASN A 152 -16.36 -23.88 1.66
C ASN A 152 -17.86 -23.75 1.89
N VAL A 153 -18.64 -24.63 1.27
CA VAL A 153 -20.12 -24.63 1.32
C VAL A 153 -20.73 -24.96 2.70
N GLN A 154 -19.89 -25.29 3.69
CA GLN A 154 -20.31 -25.69 5.04
C GLN A 154 -20.18 -24.58 6.09
N LEU A 155 -19.63 -23.42 5.71
CA LEU A 155 -19.44 -22.23 6.56
C LEU A 155 -20.24 -21.05 6.01
#